data_AF-T1I886-F1
#
_entry.id   AF-T1I886-F1
#
_cell.length_a   1.000
_cell.length_b   1.000
_cell.length_c   1.000
_cell.angle_alpha   90.00
_cell.angle_beta   90.00
_cell.angle_gamma   90.00
#
_symmetry.space_group_name_H-M   'P 1'
#
loop_
_entity.id
_entity.type
_entity.pdbx_description
1 polymer ?
#
loop_
_entity_poly.entity_id
_entity_poly.type
_entity_poly.pdbx_seq_one_letter_code
_entity_poly.pdbx_strand_id
1 'polypeptide(L)'
;MKFTLLLILFIGTAVSISGILRVPLHKMYKEPREYHDSRRRQNRAQQSSTLFRVARNGVKNIKNNLNAAYYGEISLGTPPQYFSVIFDTGSSNLWVPSSSCYLSLACWNHQYYKRSQSSTYRKDGRHIKISYGTGEVKGFLSTDTLT
;
A
#
# COMPACT_ATOMS: atom_id res chain seq x y z
N MET A 1 -0.96 54.69 33.62
CA MET A 1 -1.67 53.96 32.55
C MET A 1 -1.24 52.50 32.61
N LYS A 2 -2.13 51.58 32.99
CA LYS A 2 -1.83 50.14 33.09
C LYS A 2 -2.47 49.43 31.90
N PHE A 3 -1.66 48.81 31.03
CA PHE A 3 -2.14 47.97 29.93
C PHE A 3 -2.18 46.52 30.41
N THR A 4 -3.39 45.97 30.53
CA THR A 4 -3.59 44.56 30.85
C THR A 4 -3.66 43.78 29.53
N LEU A 5 -2.69 42.90 29.28
CA LEU A 5 -2.64 42.06 28.09
C LEU A 5 -3.48 40.79 28.33
N LEU A 6 -4.62 40.65 27.64
CA LEU A 6 -5.40 39.40 27.66
C LEU A 6 -4.74 38.37 26.74
N LEU A 7 -4.18 37.32 27.32
CA LEU A 7 -3.70 36.14 26.60
C LEU A 7 -4.89 35.19 26.39
N ILE A 8 -5.44 35.15 25.17
CA ILE A 8 -6.50 34.19 24.82
C ILE A 8 -5.83 32.86 24.47
N LEU A 9 -5.87 31.92 25.42
CA LEU A 9 -5.42 30.55 25.21
C LEU A 9 -6.48 29.80 24.39
N PHE A 10 -6.29 29.71 23.07
CA PHE A 10 -7.07 28.79 22.24
C PHE A 10 -6.65 27.36 22.56
N ILE A 11 -7.39 26.71 23.46
CA ILE A 11 -7.32 25.27 23.65
C ILE A 11 -7.96 24.64 22.41
N GLY A 12 -7.12 24.30 21.43
CA GLY A 12 -7.54 23.55 20.26
C GLY A 12 -8.01 22.16 20.68
N THR A 13 -9.32 21.96 20.78
CA THR A 13 -9.90 20.62 20.97
C THR A 13 -9.62 19.81 19.71
N ALA A 14 -8.75 18.82 19.79
CA ALA A 14 -8.58 17.83 18.74
C ALA A 14 -9.87 17.01 18.63
N VAL A 15 -10.74 17.37 17.68
CA VAL A 15 -11.93 16.58 17.35
C VAL A 15 -11.44 15.31 16.64
N SER A 16 -11.40 14.20 17.37
CA SER A 16 -11.19 12.88 16.78
C SER A 16 -12.52 12.43 16.15
N ILE A 17 -12.64 12.57 14.83
CA ILE A 17 -13.74 11.96 14.08
C ILE A 17 -13.45 10.46 14.00
N SER A 18 -14.08 9.69 14.89
CA SER A 18 -14.20 8.24 14.74
C SER A 18 -15.24 7.96 13.64
N GLY A 19 -14.83 8.11 12.39
CA GLY A 19 -15.66 7.89 11.21
C GLY A 19 -15.37 6.53 10.56
N ILE A 20 -16.41 5.88 10.03
CA ILE A 20 -16.23 4.73 9.14
C ILE A 20 -15.73 5.26 7.79
N LEU A 21 -14.52 4.86 7.39
CA LEU A 21 -13.99 5.15 6.05
C LEU A 21 -14.67 4.23 5.02
N ARG A 22 -15.42 4.81 4.08
CA ARG A 22 -16.06 4.10 2.98
C ARG A 22 -15.37 4.44 1.67
N VAL A 23 -14.74 3.43 1.04
CA VAL A 23 -14.04 3.59 -0.23
C VAL A 23 -14.75 2.77 -1.31
N PRO A 24 -15.19 3.38 -2.43
CA PRO A 24 -15.72 2.61 -3.55
C PRO A 24 -14.62 1.77 -4.19
N LEU A 25 -14.94 0.52 -4.52
CA LEU A 25 -14.00 -0.42 -5.09
C LEU A 25 -14.25 -0.62 -6.59
N HIS A 26 -13.16 -0.63 -7.35
CA HIS A 26 -13.14 -0.81 -8.80
C HIS A 26 -12.37 -2.07 -9.16
N LYS A 27 -12.89 -2.84 -10.13
CA LYS A 27 -12.21 -4.05 -10.62
C LYS A 27 -10.99 -3.63 -11.44
N MET A 28 -9.82 -4.16 -11.10
CA MET A 28 -8.54 -3.79 -11.73
C MET A 28 -8.44 -4.25 -13.20
N TYR A 29 -9.13 -5.33 -13.56
CA TYR A 29 -9.20 -5.82 -14.94
C TYR A 29 -10.66 -5.96 -15.37
N LYS A 30 -11.06 -5.24 -16.43
CA LYS A 30 -12.42 -5.30 -16.99
C LYS A 30 -12.67 -6.68 -17.62
N GLU A 31 -11.71 -7.14 -18.43
CA GLU A 31 -11.71 -8.47 -19.05
C GLU A 31 -10.94 -9.47 -18.19
N PRO A 32 -11.34 -10.76 -18.13
CA PRO A 32 -10.43 -11.81 -17.68
C PRO A 32 -9.17 -11.72 -18.53
N ARG A 33 -7.99 -11.50 -17.92
CA ARG A 33 -6.73 -11.73 -18.63
C ARG A 33 -6.84 -13.11 -19.27
N GLU A 34 -6.72 -13.16 -20.58
CA GLU A 34 -6.86 -14.35 -21.40
C GLU A 34 -6.23 -15.54 -20.66
N TYR A 35 -7.08 -16.46 -20.19
CA TYR A 35 -6.74 -17.64 -19.39
C TYR A 35 -5.60 -18.49 -20.00
N HIS A 36 -5.32 -18.28 -21.29
CA HIS A 36 -4.24 -18.90 -22.04
C HIS A 36 -2.83 -18.41 -21.66
N ASP A 37 -2.64 -17.14 -21.29
CA ASP A 37 -1.29 -16.59 -21.05
C ASP A 37 -0.74 -16.95 -19.66
N SER A 38 -1.62 -17.14 -18.68
CA SER A 38 -1.29 -17.68 -17.35
C SER A 38 -0.92 -19.16 -17.39
N ARG A 39 -1.62 -19.99 -18.19
CA ARG A 39 -1.21 -21.40 -18.45
C ARG A 39 0.16 -21.50 -19.11
N ARG A 40 0.45 -20.64 -20.09
CA ARG A 40 1.76 -20.64 -20.79
C ARG A 40 2.90 -20.33 -19.83
N ARG A 41 2.74 -19.35 -18.94
CA ARG A 41 3.76 -19.04 -17.90
C ARG A 41 3.90 -20.16 -16.86
N GLN A 42 2.80 -20.77 -16.43
CA GLN A 42 2.82 -21.87 -15.47
C GLN A 42 3.50 -23.14 -16.03
N ASN A 43 3.24 -23.48 -17.29
CA ASN A 43 3.92 -24.58 -17.98
C ASN A 43 5.43 -24.32 -18.16
N ARG A 44 5.82 -23.07 -18.45
CA ARG A 44 7.24 -22.68 -18.58
C ARG A 44 8.00 -22.75 -17.25
N ALA A 45 7.35 -22.38 -16.14
CA ALA A 45 7.90 -22.53 -14.80
C ALA A 45 7.99 -24.00 -14.35
N GLN A 46 7.03 -24.85 -14.75
CA GLN A 46 7.08 -26.29 -14.50
C GLN A 46 8.21 -26.99 -15.26
N GLN A 47 8.50 -26.58 -16.49
CA GLN A 47 9.56 -27.21 -17.30
C GLN A 47 10.98 -26.97 -16.74
N SER A 48 11.19 -25.92 -15.94
CA SER A 48 12.46 -25.68 -15.23
C SER A 48 12.60 -26.46 -13.92
N SER A 49 11.53 -27.10 -13.43
CA SER A 49 11.50 -27.79 -12.13
C SER A 49 11.81 -29.29 -12.20
N THR A 50 12.01 -29.85 -13.40
CA THR A 50 12.27 -31.29 -13.60
C THR A 50 13.62 -31.76 -13.04
N LEU A 51 14.48 -30.85 -12.55
CA LEU A 51 15.78 -31.17 -11.93
C LEU A 51 15.82 -31.04 -10.39
N PHE A 52 14.75 -30.60 -9.71
CA PHE A 52 14.75 -30.47 -8.24
C PHE A 52 13.45 -30.98 -7.63
N ARG A 53 13.29 -32.32 -7.57
CA ARG A 53 12.30 -32.98 -6.69
C ARG A 53 12.80 -32.96 -5.25
N VAL A 54 12.70 -31.82 -4.58
CA VAL A 54 12.66 -31.79 -3.12
C VAL A 54 11.21 -32.04 -2.70
N ALA A 55 10.97 -33.10 -1.94
CA ALA A 55 9.67 -33.45 -1.38
C ALA A 55 9.19 -32.32 -0.44
N ARG A 56 8.43 -31.36 -0.98
CA ARG A 56 7.75 -30.33 -0.20
C ARG A 56 6.40 -30.87 0.27
N ASN A 57 6.41 -31.67 1.32
CA ASN A 57 5.20 -31.95 2.10
C ASN A 57 4.68 -30.62 2.66
N GLY A 58 3.51 -30.16 2.20
CA GLY A 58 2.82 -28.99 2.75
C GLY A 58 2.67 -27.77 1.84
N VAL A 59 3.18 -27.76 0.60
CA VAL A 59 2.90 -26.65 -0.33
C VAL A 59 1.49 -26.81 -0.91
N LYS A 60 0.53 -26.18 -0.25
CA LYS A 60 -0.82 -26.01 -0.79
C LYS A 60 -0.75 -24.97 -1.92
N ASN A 61 -0.90 -25.43 -3.16
CA ASN A 61 -1.02 -24.52 -4.31
C ASN A 61 -2.25 -23.63 -4.12
N ILE A 62 -2.03 -22.35 -3.85
CA ILE A 62 -3.10 -21.36 -3.76
C ILE A 62 -3.60 -21.13 -5.19
N LYS A 63 -4.88 -21.42 -5.44
CA LYS A 63 -5.52 -21.10 -6.72
C LYS A 63 -5.63 -19.59 -6.83
N ASN A 64 -4.84 -18.99 -7.73
CA ASN A 64 -4.99 -17.59 -8.09
C ASN A 64 -6.22 -17.46 -9.00
N ASN A 65 -7.31 -16.89 -8.48
CA ASN A 65 -8.53 -16.61 -9.23
C ASN A 65 -8.31 -15.40 -10.15
N LEU A 66 -7.50 -15.58 -11.20
CA LEU A 66 -7.37 -14.68 -12.35
C LEU A 66 -6.91 -13.25 -12.03
N ASN A 67 -6.18 -13.01 -10.93
CA ASN A 67 -5.83 -11.66 -10.48
C ASN A 67 -7.06 -10.75 -10.34
N ALA A 68 -8.19 -11.27 -9.85
CA ALA A 68 -9.35 -10.44 -9.49
C ALA A 68 -9.00 -9.55 -8.29
N ALA A 69 -8.26 -8.47 -8.55
CA ALA A 69 -7.95 -7.44 -7.58
C ALA A 69 -8.97 -6.31 -7.72
N TYR A 70 -9.41 -5.79 -6.57
CA TYR A 70 -10.17 -4.56 -6.49
C TYR A 70 -9.28 -3.48 -5.89
N TYR A 71 -9.31 -2.31 -6.50
CA TYR A 71 -8.61 -1.14 -5.99
C TYR A 71 -9.61 -0.05 -5.63
N GLY A 72 -9.23 0.79 -4.69
CA GLY A 72 -9.96 2.00 -4.32
C GLY A 72 -8.99 3.14 -4.10
N GLU A 73 -9.51 4.36 -4.10
CA GLU A 73 -8.73 5.55 -3.81
C GLU A 73 -8.73 5.83 -2.31
N ILE A 74 -7.55 6.09 -1.75
CA ILE A 74 -7.36 6.61 -0.39
C ILE A 74 -6.54 7.89 -0.48
N SER A 75 -6.49 8.64 0.60
CA SER A 75 -5.60 9.78 0.73
C SER A 75 -4.78 9.74 2.02
N LEU A 76 -3.53 10.22 1.94
CA LEU A 76 -2.61 10.32 3.07
C LEU A 76 -2.14 11.75 3.24
N GLY A 77 -2.13 12.21 4.49
CA GLY A 77 -1.55 13.48 4.90
C GLY A 77 -2.47 14.69 4.80
N THR A 78 -1.91 15.83 5.18
CA THR A 78 -2.61 17.11 5.18
C THR A 78 -1.72 18.19 4.56
N PRO A 79 -2.06 18.74 3.37
CA PRO A 79 -3.22 18.41 2.53
C PRO A 79 -3.19 16.96 2.00
N PRO A 80 -4.36 16.40 1.62
CA PRO A 80 -4.48 15.01 1.16
C PRO A 80 -3.64 14.72 -0.10
N GLN A 81 -2.90 13.61 -0.08
CA GLN A 81 -2.20 13.04 -1.23
C GLN A 81 -2.89 11.72 -1.63
N TYR A 82 -3.37 11.60 -2.87
CA TYR A 82 -4.24 10.49 -3.30
C TYR A 82 -3.44 9.30 -3.85
N PHE A 83 -3.91 8.09 -3.53
CA PHE A 83 -3.32 6.82 -3.95
C PHE A 83 -4.40 5.80 -4.30
N SER A 84 -4.23 5.14 -5.44
CA SER A 84 -4.96 3.92 -5.76
C SER A 84 -4.30 2.73 -5.06
N VAL A 85 -5.02 2.05 -4.17
CA VAL A 85 -4.51 0.91 -3.41
C VAL A 85 -5.39 -0.32 -3.58
N ILE A 86 -4.79 -1.49 -3.49
CA ILE A 86 -5.51 -2.77 -3.46
C ILE A 86 -5.99 -3.01 -2.03
N PHE A 87 -7.28 -3.31 -1.87
CA PHE A 87 -7.86 -3.71 -0.58
C PHE A 87 -7.66 -5.21 -0.39
N ASP A 88 -6.52 -5.57 0.18
CA ASP A 88 -6.05 -6.95 0.35
C ASP A 88 -6.39 -7.50 1.75
N THR A 89 -7.35 -8.42 1.82
CA THR A 89 -7.71 -9.12 3.06
C THR A 89 -6.69 -10.19 3.48
N GLY A 90 -5.70 -10.49 2.62
CA GLY A 90 -4.63 -11.44 2.87
C GLY A 90 -3.40 -10.85 3.58
N SER A 91 -3.38 -9.54 3.86
CA SER A 91 -2.29 -8.86 4.55
C SER A 91 -2.80 -7.84 5.56
N SER A 92 -1.90 -7.29 6.39
CA SER A 92 -2.26 -6.34 7.47
C SER A 92 -1.48 -5.03 7.40
N ASN A 93 -0.81 -4.76 6.28
CA ASN A 93 0.01 -3.57 6.11
C ASN A 93 -0.58 -2.66 5.01
N LEU A 94 -0.67 -1.37 5.31
CA LEU A 94 -0.77 -0.33 4.29
C LEU A 94 0.65 0.10 3.88
N TRP A 95 0.92 0.12 2.57
CA TRP A 95 2.15 0.69 2.04
C TRP A 95 1.88 1.42 0.73
N VAL A 96 2.61 2.51 0.51
CA VAL A 96 2.61 3.30 -0.72
C VAL A 96 4.05 3.61 -1.12
N PRO A 97 4.35 3.86 -2.41
CA PRO A 97 5.68 4.32 -2.83
C PRO A 97 6.07 5.60 -2.08
N SER A 98 7.31 5.69 -1.63
CA SER A 98 7.85 6.91 -1.00
C SER A 98 8.50 7.81 -2.04
N SER A 99 8.46 9.14 -1.84
CA SER A 99 9.29 10.07 -2.61
C SER A 99 10.80 9.79 -2.52
N SER A 100 11.22 9.03 -1.51
CA SER A 100 12.61 8.54 -1.37
C SER A 100 12.89 7.25 -2.16
N CYS A 101 11.93 6.75 -2.95
CA CYS A 101 12.10 5.59 -3.81
C CYS A 101 12.53 6.03 -5.24
N TYR A 102 13.83 6.11 -5.47
CA TYR A 102 14.39 6.54 -6.77
C TYR A 102 14.98 5.39 -7.60
N LEU A 103 15.31 4.26 -6.99
CA LEU A 103 16.00 3.13 -7.65
C LEU A 103 15.06 2.09 -8.28
N SER A 104 13.74 2.25 -8.16
CA SER A 104 12.77 1.26 -8.64
C SER A 104 11.86 1.83 -9.71
N LEU A 105 11.82 1.17 -10.87
CA LEU A 105 10.87 1.47 -11.96
C LEU A 105 9.41 1.44 -11.48
N ALA A 106 9.09 0.63 -10.47
CA ALA A 106 7.76 0.61 -9.89
C ALA A 106 7.39 1.97 -9.29
N CYS A 107 8.33 2.64 -8.63
CA CYS A 107 8.08 3.95 -8.02
C CYS A 107 7.96 5.09 -9.04
N TRP A 108 8.54 4.94 -10.24
CA TRP A 108 8.42 5.93 -11.30
C TRP A 108 7.04 5.92 -11.97
N ASN A 109 6.41 4.75 -12.02
CA ASN A 109 5.10 4.57 -12.67
C ASN A 109 3.91 4.68 -11.70
N HIS A 110 4.15 5.02 -10.44
CA HIS A 110 3.10 5.15 -9.43
C HIS A 110 3.22 6.47 -8.68
N GLN A 111 2.07 6.95 -8.18
CA GLN A 111 2.04 8.07 -7.25
C GLN A 111 2.87 7.73 -6.01
N TYR A 112 3.63 8.72 -5.52
CA TYR A 112 4.49 8.54 -4.36
C TYR A 112 4.19 9.56 -3.26
N TYR A 113 4.31 9.10 -2.02
CA TYR A 113 4.04 9.87 -0.82
C TYR A 113 5.20 10.81 -0.48
N LYS A 114 4.88 12.09 -0.41
CA LYS A 114 5.76 13.19 -0.04
C LYS A 114 5.49 13.58 1.41
N ARG A 115 6.18 12.93 2.34
CA ARG A 115 6.09 13.24 3.78
C ARG A 115 6.34 14.71 4.13
N SER A 116 7.22 15.39 3.38
CA SER A 116 7.55 16.80 3.60
C SER A 116 6.42 17.76 3.20
N GLN A 117 5.38 17.25 2.52
CA GLN A 117 4.21 18.01 2.10
C GLN A 117 2.97 17.71 2.97
N SER A 118 3.13 16.94 4.06
CA SER A 118 2.06 16.69 5.01
C SER A 118 2.36 17.35 6.35
N SER A 119 1.44 18.18 6.84
CA SER A 119 1.50 18.80 8.17
C SER A 119 1.16 17.84 9.30
N THR A 120 0.51 16.71 8.99
CA THR A 120 0.10 15.66 9.94
C THR A 120 1.06 14.48 9.99
N TYR A 121 2.10 14.49 9.13
CA TYR A 121 3.15 13.47 9.14
C TYR A 121 3.90 13.45 10.47
N ARG A 122 4.06 12.24 11.00
CA ARG A 122 4.93 11.93 12.14
C ARG A 122 5.90 10.83 11.74
N LYS A 123 7.19 11.11 11.94
CA LYS A 123 8.26 10.15 11.67
C LYS A 123 8.19 8.98 12.64
N ASP A 124 8.12 7.76 12.10
CA ASP A 124 8.43 6.52 12.82
C ASP A 124 9.84 6.07 12.43
N GLY A 125 10.06 5.79 11.14
CA GLY A 125 11.39 5.56 10.56
C GLY A 125 11.95 4.14 10.74
N ARG A 126 11.29 3.25 11.49
CA ARG A 126 11.71 1.84 11.57
C ARG A 126 11.66 1.18 10.19
N HIS A 127 12.70 0.43 9.84
CA HIS A 127 12.76 -0.26 8.55
C HIS A 127 11.82 -1.47 8.52
N ILE A 128 11.20 -1.70 7.38
CA ILE A 128 10.32 -2.84 7.14
C ILE A 128 10.66 -3.51 5.81
N LYS A 129 10.50 -4.84 5.79
CA LYS A 129 10.57 -5.67 4.61
C LYS A 129 9.33 -6.56 4.58
N ILE A 130 8.58 -6.52 3.48
CA ILE A 130 7.40 -7.36 3.24
C ILE A 130 7.69 -8.24 2.03
N SER A 131 7.56 -9.55 2.20
CA SER A 131 7.80 -10.55 1.15
C SER A 131 6.48 -11.07 0.60
N TYR A 132 6.30 -10.91 -0.71
CA TYR A 132 5.22 -11.50 -1.50
C TYR A 132 5.75 -12.69 -2.29
N GLY A 133 4.86 -13.57 -2.78
CA GLY A 133 5.27 -14.72 -3.59
C GLY A 133 6.01 -14.34 -4.90
N THR A 134 5.83 -13.10 -5.37
CA THR A 134 6.41 -12.58 -6.63
C THR A 134 7.55 -11.58 -6.42
N GLY A 135 7.89 -11.23 -5.19
CA GLY A 135 8.90 -10.19 -4.92
C GLY A 135 8.84 -9.65 -3.50
N GLU A 136 9.48 -8.51 -3.26
CA GLU A 136 9.53 -7.88 -1.94
C GLU A 136 9.41 -6.36 -2.02
N VAL A 137 8.85 -5.78 -0.96
CA VAL A 137 8.83 -4.33 -0.73
C VAL A 137 9.71 -4.04 0.48
N LYS A 138 10.60 -3.04 0.34
CA LYS A 138 11.45 -2.53 1.41
C LYS A 138 11.15 -1.05 1.62
N GLY A 139 11.14 -0.61 2.87
CA GLY A 139 10.90 0.78 3.19
C GLY A 139 11.09 1.09 4.66
N PHE A 140 10.38 2.11 5.12
CA PHE A 140 10.36 2.55 6.51
C PHE A 140 8.92 2.91 6.92
N LEU A 141 8.60 2.72 8.19
CA LEU A 141 7.31 3.10 8.75
C LEU A 141 7.17 4.62 8.82
N SER A 142 5.95 5.08 8.60
CA SER A 142 5.53 6.48 8.70
C SER A 142 4.15 6.51 9.32
N THR A 143 3.87 7.55 10.11
CA THR A 143 2.53 7.80 10.65
C THR A 143 1.99 9.05 9.99
N ASP A 144 0.77 9.00 9.46
CA ASP A 144 0.09 10.16 8.89
C ASP A 144 -1.43 9.97 8.97
N THR A 145 -2.19 11.03 8.69
CA THR A 145 -3.65 10.97 8.61
C THR A 145 -4.07 10.22 7.34
N LEU A 146 -4.91 9.20 7.50
CA LEU A 146 -5.57 8.50 6.40
C LEU A 146 -7.00 9.03 6.27
N THR A 147 -7.39 9.44 5.06
CA THR A 147 -8.75 9.90 4.73
C THR A 147 -9.27 9.30 3.44
#